data_AF-A0A2N6EVE9-F1
#
_entry.id   AF-A0A2N6EVE9-F1
#
_cell.length_a   1.000
_cell.length_b   1.000
_cell.length_c   1.000
_cell.angle_alpha   90.00
_cell.angle_beta   90.00
_cell.angle_gamma   90.00
#
_symmetry.space_group_name_H-M   'P 1'
#
loop_
_entity.id
_entity.type
_entity.pdbx_description
1 polymer ?
#
loop_
_entity_poly.entity_id
_entity_poly.type
_entity_poly.pdbx_seq_one_letter_code
_entity_poly.pdbx_strand_id
1 'polypeptide(L)'
;AHLEKMECVSCHAAWAAQEYATFYIETINSSNRNYFRVKPSGNERYVKSSYLKRQDLPPLGVNEHGRVAPIRPQFQAYFSKIVDNQAEGEENRRLASEWKVFTPHTIRRGTAMCNQCHGNARRFILEPLEKRIYRPDRDGLGLESFWRADGQRVVNGSFLSPERFDRMSRKTPEYSRGYVEKWQDFLKKDAASSRQ
;
A
#
# COMPACT_ATOMS: atom_id res chain seq x y z
N ALA A 1 -7.41 -7.79 24.84
CA ALA A 1 -6.81 -8.68 23.84
C ALA A 1 -6.73 -8.16 22.39
N HIS A 2 -7.68 -7.38 21.83
CA HIS A 2 -7.56 -6.84 20.44
C HIS A 2 -6.52 -5.71 20.33
N LEU A 3 -6.62 -4.72 21.23
CA LEU A 3 -5.75 -3.53 21.26
C LEU A 3 -4.27 -3.86 21.53
N GLU A 4 -3.97 -4.99 22.18
CA GLU A 4 -2.60 -5.42 22.46
C GLU A 4 -1.87 -5.95 21.22
N LYS A 5 -2.62 -6.31 20.17
CA LYS A 5 -2.09 -6.95 18.95
C LYS A 5 -1.93 -5.98 17.78
N MET A 6 -2.16 -4.69 17.98
CA MET A 6 -2.11 -3.68 16.93
C MET A 6 -1.70 -2.31 17.43
N GLU A 7 -1.16 -1.51 16.52
CA GLU A 7 -0.94 -0.09 16.76
C GLU A 7 -2.25 0.68 16.66
N CYS A 8 -2.43 1.71 17.48
CA CYS A 8 -3.62 2.58 17.45
C CYS A 8 -3.89 3.14 16.05
N VAL A 9 -2.81 3.46 15.34
CA VAL A 9 -2.86 4.04 13.99
C VAL A 9 -3.38 3.06 12.92
N SER A 10 -3.39 1.75 13.19
CA SER A 10 -4.02 0.76 12.31
C SER A 10 -5.53 0.98 12.16
N CYS A 11 -6.17 1.49 13.22
CA CYS A 11 -7.59 1.81 13.23
C CYS A 11 -7.86 3.29 12.92
N HIS A 12 -6.98 4.18 13.36
CA HIS A 12 -7.23 5.63 13.35
C HIS A 12 -6.63 6.39 12.16
N ALA A 13 -5.80 5.77 11.32
CA ALA A 13 -5.35 6.40 10.08
C ALA A 13 -6.53 6.59 9.11
N ALA A 14 -6.69 7.80 8.57
CA ALA A 14 -7.72 8.11 7.58
C ALA A 14 -7.30 7.70 6.17
N TRP A 15 -6.04 7.98 5.80
CA TRP A 15 -5.46 7.64 4.50
C TRP A 15 -3.93 7.74 4.54
N ALA A 16 -3.21 7.20 3.55
CA ALA A 16 -1.83 7.57 3.33
C ALA A 16 -1.48 7.60 1.86
N ALA A 17 -0.56 8.49 1.50
CA ALA A 17 0.02 8.50 0.17
C ALA A 17 0.82 7.20 -0.05
N GLN A 18 0.52 6.53 -1.15
CA GLN A 18 1.14 5.28 -1.58
C GLN A 18 1.55 5.45 -3.05
N GLU A 19 2.83 5.23 -3.35
CA GLU A 19 3.38 5.25 -4.71
C GLU A 19 3.89 3.85 -5.03
N TYR A 20 3.27 3.20 -6.01
CA TYR A 20 3.61 1.87 -6.49
C TYR A 20 4.42 1.98 -7.78
N ALA A 21 5.52 1.24 -7.85
CA ALA A 21 6.50 1.26 -8.93
C ALA A 21 6.88 2.69 -9.38
N THR A 22 7.88 3.24 -8.70
CA THR A 22 8.58 4.46 -9.09
C THR A 22 9.60 4.14 -10.17
N PHE A 23 9.49 4.81 -11.32
CA PHE A 23 10.43 4.70 -12.44
C PHE A 23 11.45 5.81 -12.42
N TYR A 24 12.72 5.44 -12.55
CA TYR A 24 13.85 6.31 -12.82
C TYR A 24 14.35 6.01 -14.22
N ILE A 25 14.15 6.94 -15.14
CA ILE A 25 14.49 6.75 -16.55
C ILE A 25 15.62 7.72 -16.88
N GLU A 26 16.75 7.17 -17.29
CA GLU A 26 17.87 7.94 -17.81
C GLU A 26 17.75 8.07 -19.32
N THR A 27 17.80 9.29 -19.84
CA THR A 27 17.75 9.59 -21.27
C THR A 27 19.03 10.28 -21.71
N ILE A 28 19.73 9.72 -22.70
CA ILE A 28 20.93 10.29 -23.31
C ILE A 28 20.66 10.47 -24.80
N ASN A 29 20.82 11.69 -25.30
CA ASN A 29 20.58 12.04 -26.73
C ASN A 29 19.24 11.50 -27.28
N SER A 30 18.20 11.52 -26.45
CA SER A 30 16.95 10.82 -26.74
C SER A 30 15.77 11.77 -26.71
N SER A 31 15.06 11.85 -27.83
CA SER A 31 13.77 12.55 -27.96
C SER A 31 12.66 11.88 -27.15
N ASN A 32 12.83 10.61 -26.75
CA ASN A 32 11.86 9.90 -25.92
C ASN A 32 11.59 10.61 -24.59
N ARG A 33 12.52 11.45 -24.13
CA ARG A 33 12.33 12.33 -22.96
C ARG A 33 10.99 13.10 -23.04
N ASN A 34 10.59 13.54 -24.23
CA ASN A 34 9.40 14.35 -24.45
C ASN A 34 8.08 13.59 -24.25
N TYR A 35 8.10 12.25 -24.28
CA TYR A 35 6.92 11.44 -23.93
C TYR A 35 6.64 11.45 -22.43
N PHE A 36 7.66 11.73 -21.61
CA PHE A 36 7.51 11.79 -20.17
C PHE A 36 7.16 13.20 -19.73
N ARG A 37 5.85 13.48 -19.65
CA ARG A 37 5.30 14.77 -19.15
C ARG A 37 5.45 14.90 -17.63
N VAL A 38 6.68 14.98 -17.15
CA VAL A 38 7.02 15.10 -15.72
C VAL A 38 7.50 16.51 -15.40
N LYS A 39 7.28 16.96 -14.17
CA LYS A 39 7.83 18.25 -13.72
C LYS A 39 9.38 18.16 -13.78
N PRO A 40 10.08 19.15 -14.36
CA PRO A 40 11.53 19.14 -14.41
C PRO A 40 12.11 18.94 -13.01
N SER A 41 12.94 17.92 -12.84
CA SER A 41 13.58 17.56 -11.56
C SER A 41 14.83 18.39 -11.26
N GLY A 42 15.19 19.33 -12.14
CA GLY A 42 16.48 20.02 -12.14
C GLY A 42 17.62 19.18 -12.75
N ASN A 43 17.36 17.92 -13.10
CA ASN A 43 18.30 17.04 -13.79
C ASN A 43 17.79 16.73 -15.20
N GLU A 44 18.53 17.14 -16.21
CA GLU A 44 18.15 16.96 -17.63
C GLU A 44 18.32 15.53 -18.12
N ARG A 45 19.07 14.68 -17.41
CA ARG A 45 19.29 13.28 -17.80
C ARG A 45 18.26 12.32 -17.21
N TYR A 46 17.69 12.64 -16.05
CA TYR A 46 16.76 11.74 -15.36
C TYR A 46 15.32 12.24 -15.39
N VAL A 47 14.41 11.31 -15.63
CA VAL A 47 12.95 11.46 -15.54
C VAL A 47 12.47 10.56 -14.40
N LYS A 48 11.59 11.08 -13.54
CA LYS A 48 10.89 10.30 -12.52
C LYS A 48 9.42 10.14 -12.88
N SER A 49 8.94 8.90 -12.98
CA SER A 49 7.52 8.58 -13.14
C SER A 49 7.06 7.58 -12.07
N SER A 50 5.76 7.26 -12.04
CA SER A 50 5.17 6.30 -11.11
C SER A 50 4.04 5.55 -11.80
N TYR A 51 3.94 4.25 -11.60
CA TYR A 51 2.88 3.42 -12.17
C TYR A 51 1.51 3.75 -11.57
N LEU A 52 1.43 3.82 -10.24
CA LEU A 52 0.17 4.07 -9.54
C LEU A 52 0.41 4.90 -8.27
N LYS A 53 -0.45 5.90 -8.07
CA LYS A 53 -0.55 6.69 -6.84
C LYS A 53 -1.92 6.50 -6.20
N ARG A 54 -1.95 6.23 -4.90
CA ARG A 54 -3.19 6.12 -4.12
C ARG A 54 -3.12 6.99 -2.86
N GLN A 55 -4.30 7.45 -2.41
CA GLN A 55 -4.50 8.20 -1.17
C GLN A 55 -5.71 7.65 -0.41
N ASP A 56 -5.68 6.35 -0.15
CA ASP A 56 -6.71 5.65 0.63
C ASP A 56 -6.11 5.10 1.92
N LEU A 57 -6.89 4.29 2.64
CA LEU A 57 -6.41 3.64 3.85
C LEU A 57 -5.07 2.92 3.57
N PRO A 58 -4.04 3.06 4.42
CA PRO A 58 -2.70 2.49 4.17
C PRO A 58 -2.64 0.98 4.45
N PRO A 59 -2.17 0.10 3.55
CA PRO A 59 -2.12 -1.35 3.78
C PRO A 59 -1.52 -1.70 5.16
N LEU A 60 -1.85 -2.88 5.67
CA LEU A 60 -1.47 -3.33 6.99
C LEU A 60 -0.48 -4.48 6.88
N GLY A 61 0.54 -4.44 7.74
CA GLY A 61 1.51 -5.51 7.93
C GLY A 61 1.71 -5.75 9.42
N VAL A 62 2.87 -6.27 9.78
CA VAL A 62 3.29 -6.53 11.16
C VAL A 62 4.58 -5.78 11.43
N ASN A 63 4.65 -5.05 12.54
CA ASN A 63 5.87 -4.36 12.97
C ASN A 63 6.84 -5.30 13.72
N GLU A 64 8.01 -4.79 14.06
CA GLU A 64 9.05 -5.55 14.80
C GLU A 64 8.58 -6.04 16.18
N HIS A 65 7.56 -5.41 16.76
CA HIS A 65 6.92 -5.82 18.01
C HIS A 65 5.80 -6.86 17.82
N GLY A 66 5.61 -7.39 16.60
CA GLY A 66 4.57 -8.37 16.28
C GLY A 66 3.14 -7.81 16.17
N ARG A 67 2.98 -6.49 16.25
CA ARG A 67 1.68 -5.79 16.20
C ARG A 67 1.29 -5.43 14.77
N VAL A 68 0.00 -5.50 14.48
CA VAL A 68 -0.56 -5.03 13.20
C VAL A 68 -0.38 -3.52 13.10
N ALA A 69 0.28 -3.06 12.04
CA ALA A 69 0.64 -1.66 11.82
C ALA A 69 0.46 -1.25 10.35
N PRO A 70 0.23 0.04 10.04
CA PRO A 70 0.28 0.55 8.67
C PRO A 70 1.64 0.32 8.03
N ILE A 71 1.62 -0.20 6.81
CA ILE A 71 2.75 -0.28 5.89
C ILE A 71 2.45 0.54 4.64
N ARG A 72 3.50 1.00 3.99
CA ARG A 72 3.41 1.62 2.66
C ARG A 72 4.57 1.17 1.77
N PRO A 73 4.42 1.23 0.44
CA PRO A 73 5.57 1.23 -0.44
C PRO A 73 6.55 2.34 -0.02
N GLN A 74 7.82 2.03 0.18
CA GLN A 74 8.86 3.02 0.40
C GLN A 74 9.79 3.11 -0.79
N PHE A 75 10.33 1.97 -1.23
CA PHE A 75 11.22 1.88 -2.38
C PHE A 75 10.77 0.72 -3.27
N GLN A 76 9.77 0.97 -4.11
CA GLN A 76 9.48 0.14 -5.28
C GLN A 76 10.10 0.83 -6.49
N ALA A 77 11.40 0.62 -6.69
CA ALA A 77 12.21 1.41 -7.62
C ALA A 77 12.58 0.57 -8.85
N TYR A 78 12.40 1.19 -10.01
CA TYR A 78 12.65 0.62 -11.32
C TYR A 78 13.53 1.55 -12.13
N PHE A 79 14.44 1.00 -12.92
CA PHE A 79 15.37 1.76 -13.73
C PHE A 79 15.35 1.33 -15.19
N SER A 80 15.37 2.32 -16.09
CA SER A 80 15.56 2.12 -17.52
C SER A 80 16.56 3.14 -18.03
N LYS A 81 17.43 2.71 -18.96
CA LYS A 81 18.35 3.60 -19.68
C LYS A 81 17.94 3.64 -21.15
N ILE A 82 17.84 4.84 -21.70
CA ILE A 82 17.49 5.08 -23.10
C ILE A 82 18.58 5.93 -23.73
N VAL A 83 19.26 5.40 -24.74
CA VAL A 83 20.31 6.08 -25.50
C VAL A 83 19.90 6.13 -26.96
N ASP A 84 19.96 7.31 -27.58
CA ASP A 84 19.62 7.50 -29.00
C ASP A 84 18.24 6.93 -29.37
N ASN A 85 17.25 7.15 -28.48
CA ASN A 85 15.88 6.63 -28.55
C ASN A 85 15.71 5.10 -28.41
N GLN A 86 16.77 4.36 -28.12
CA GLN A 86 16.71 2.91 -27.89
C GLN A 86 16.96 2.55 -26.43
N ALA A 87 16.28 1.52 -25.93
CA ALA A 87 16.55 0.98 -24.61
C ALA A 87 17.94 0.31 -24.58
N GLU A 88 18.72 0.61 -23.54
CA GLU A 88 20.01 0.00 -23.30
C GLU A 88 19.93 -0.88 -22.05
N GLY A 89 20.13 -2.19 -22.24
CA GLY A 89 19.99 -3.19 -21.18
C GLY A 89 18.53 -3.58 -20.92
N GLU A 90 18.26 -4.00 -19.69
CA GLU A 90 16.92 -4.39 -19.26
C GLU A 90 16.07 -3.16 -18.94
N GLU A 91 14.96 -2.98 -19.66
CA GLU A 91 13.94 -2.00 -19.31
C GLU A 91 13.24 -2.39 -18.01
N ASN A 92 12.90 -1.40 -17.20
CA ASN A 92 12.26 -1.60 -15.90
C ASN A 92 13.03 -2.58 -15.01
N ARG A 93 14.37 -2.51 -15.04
CA ARG A 93 15.20 -3.27 -14.12
C ARG A 93 14.83 -2.92 -12.69
N ARG A 94 14.35 -3.91 -11.93
CA ARG A 94 13.89 -3.75 -10.56
C ARG A 94 15.08 -3.55 -9.63
N LEU A 95 15.18 -2.37 -9.04
CA LEU A 95 16.24 -2.02 -8.07
C LEU A 95 15.84 -2.36 -6.64
N ALA A 96 14.57 -2.15 -6.30
CA ALA A 96 14.04 -2.40 -4.97
C ALA A 96 12.54 -2.71 -5.01
N SER A 97 12.06 -3.47 -4.04
CA SER A 97 10.63 -3.79 -3.86
C SER A 97 10.29 -3.84 -2.38
N GLU A 98 10.44 -2.67 -1.78
CA GLU A 98 10.45 -2.50 -0.34
C GLU A 98 9.25 -1.70 0.17
N TRP A 99 8.74 -2.21 1.26
CA TRP A 99 7.68 -1.65 2.07
C TRP A 99 8.25 -1.25 3.42
N LYS A 100 7.58 -0.33 4.10
CA LYS A 100 7.97 0.09 5.44
C LYS A 100 6.74 0.25 6.31
N VAL A 101 6.86 -0.25 7.54
CA VAL A 101 5.97 0.10 8.64
C VAL A 101 6.20 1.55 9.00
N PHE A 102 5.11 2.31 9.09
CA PHE A 102 5.17 3.74 9.36
C PHE A 102 3.91 4.23 10.09
N THR A 103 3.98 5.46 10.57
CA THR A 103 2.85 6.16 11.18
C THR A 103 2.33 7.23 10.21
N PRO A 104 1.13 7.08 9.64
CA PRO A 104 0.50 8.12 8.83
C PRO A 104 0.19 9.38 9.67
N HIS A 105 0.33 10.56 9.08
CA HIS A 105 -0.01 11.85 9.72
C HIS A 105 -1.50 12.23 9.62
N THR A 106 -2.35 11.26 9.29
CA THR A 106 -3.76 11.47 8.90
C THR A 106 -4.70 10.87 9.94
N ILE A 107 -4.37 11.06 11.22
CA ILE A 107 -5.07 10.44 12.33
C ILE A 107 -6.43 11.12 12.53
N ARG A 108 -7.49 10.33 12.70
CA ARG A 108 -8.86 10.82 12.95
C ARG A 108 -9.48 10.17 14.18
N ARG A 109 -10.49 10.84 14.75
CA ARG A 109 -11.29 10.31 15.88
C ARG A 109 -12.04 9.03 15.51
N GLY A 110 -12.53 8.94 14.28
CA GLY A 110 -13.19 7.73 13.76
C GLY A 110 -12.22 6.56 13.60
N THR A 111 -12.74 5.33 13.65
CA THR A 111 -11.94 4.12 13.40
C THR A 111 -12.41 3.40 12.14
N ALA A 112 -11.51 2.65 11.51
CA ALA A 112 -11.85 1.75 10.42
C ALA A 112 -12.89 0.70 10.88
N MET A 113 -13.88 0.38 10.04
CA MET A 113 -14.88 -0.66 10.34
C MET A 113 -14.24 -2.05 10.33
N CYS A 114 -14.83 -3.02 11.04
CA CYS A 114 -14.21 -4.34 11.19
C CYS A 114 -13.93 -5.01 9.83
N ASN A 115 -14.85 -4.86 8.86
CA ASN A 115 -14.72 -5.38 7.50
C ASN A 115 -13.65 -4.67 6.64
N GLN A 116 -13.12 -3.53 7.08
CA GLN A 116 -11.99 -2.88 6.40
C GLN A 116 -10.67 -3.59 6.69
N CYS A 117 -10.62 -4.41 7.74
CA CYS A 117 -9.50 -5.31 8.06
C CYS A 117 -9.91 -6.78 7.86
N HIS A 118 -10.93 -7.24 8.57
CA HIS A 118 -11.41 -8.62 8.50
C HIS A 118 -12.06 -8.91 7.15
N GLY A 119 -11.57 -9.92 6.43
CA GLY A 119 -12.06 -10.27 5.09
C GLY A 119 -11.59 -9.34 3.97
N ASN A 120 -10.71 -8.36 4.26
CA ASN A 120 -10.12 -7.48 3.25
C ASN A 120 -8.68 -7.93 2.94
N ALA A 121 -8.51 -8.95 2.10
CA ALA A 121 -7.20 -9.54 1.83
C ALA A 121 -6.22 -8.55 1.17
N ARG A 122 -6.73 -7.65 0.32
CA ARG A 122 -5.95 -6.57 -0.28
C ARG A 122 -5.31 -5.66 0.77
N ARG A 123 -6.02 -5.40 1.88
CA ARG A 123 -5.51 -4.63 3.02
C ARG A 123 -4.19 -5.20 3.54
N PHE A 124 -3.98 -6.50 3.44
CA PHE A 124 -2.84 -7.22 3.99
C PHE A 124 -1.84 -7.71 2.92
N ILE A 125 -1.92 -7.21 1.68
CA ILE A 125 -1.03 -7.63 0.59
C ILE A 125 -1.22 -9.13 0.27
N LEU A 126 -2.48 -9.57 0.33
CA LEU A 126 -2.92 -10.94 0.05
C LEU A 126 -4.05 -10.96 -1.00
N GLU A 127 -4.07 -10.00 -1.94
CA GLU A 127 -5.12 -9.95 -2.96
C GLU A 127 -5.01 -11.17 -3.91
N PRO A 128 -6.08 -11.94 -4.12
CA PRO A 128 -6.09 -13.02 -5.10
C PRO A 128 -5.81 -12.49 -6.51
N LEU A 129 -5.07 -13.25 -7.32
CA LEU A 129 -4.65 -12.82 -8.66
C LEU A 129 -5.83 -12.64 -9.61
N GLU A 130 -6.95 -13.31 -9.35
CA GLU A 130 -8.18 -13.24 -10.14
C GLU A 130 -8.92 -11.91 -9.91
N LYS A 131 -8.63 -11.22 -8.80
CA LYS A 131 -9.21 -9.93 -8.43
C LYS A 131 -8.31 -8.74 -8.77
N ARG A 132 -7.08 -8.99 -9.25
CA ARG A 132 -6.13 -7.92 -9.56
C ARG A 132 -6.62 -7.12 -10.76
N ILE A 133 -6.55 -5.81 -10.63
CA ILE A 133 -6.85 -4.87 -11.73
C ILE A 133 -5.56 -4.59 -12.52
N TYR A 134 -4.44 -4.46 -11.82
CA TYR A 134 -3.15 -4.11 -12.41
C TYR A 134 -2.33 -5.37 -12.71
N ARG A 135 -1.58 -5.33 -13.81
CA ARG A 135 -0.78 -6.46 -14.33
C ARG A 135 0.69 -6.10 -14.45
N PRO A 136 1.37 -5.80 -13.32
CA PRO A 136 2.80 -5.44 -13.32
C PRO A 136 3.67 -6.52 -13.99
N ASP A 137 3.21 -7.77 -14.05
CA ASP A 137 3.84 -8.88 -14.75
C ASP A 137 3.89 -8.66 -16.26
N ARG A 138 2.79 -8.15 -16.84
CA ARG A 138 2.68 -7.86 -18.27
C ARG A 138 3.34 -6.53 -18.65
N ASP A 139 3.53 -5.65 -17.68
CA ASP A 139 4.17 -4.35 -17.85
C ASP A 139 5.70 -4.40 -17.62
N GLY A 140 6.28 -5.60 -17.50
CA GLY A 140 7.73 -5.80 -17.37
C GLY A 140 8.30 -5.47 -15.99
N LEU A 141 7.50 -5.46 -14.92
CA LEU A 141 7.93 -5.06 -13.58
C LEU A 141 8.39 -6.24 -12.70
N GLY A 142 8.35 -7.47 -13.22
CA GLY A 142 8.78 -8.68 -12.51
C GLY A 142 7.98 -9.01 -11.24
N LEU A 143 6.81 -8.41 -11.04
CA LEU A 143 5.89 -8.68 -9.93
C LEU A 143 4.56 -9.17 -10.50
N GLU A 144 3.95 -10.20 -9.92
CA GLU A 144 2.61 -10.64 -10.34
C GLU A 144 1.49 -9.68 -9.91
N SER A 145 1.69 -8.98 -8.79
CA SER A 145 0.78 -7.99 -8.23
C SER A 145 1.51 -7.14 -7.19
N PHE A 146 1.14 -5.86 -7.10
CA PHE A 146 1.58 -5.01 -5.99
C PHE A 146 1.00 -5.43 -4.63
N TRP A 147 -0.10 -6.18 -4.63
CA TRP A 147 -0.79 -6.68 -3.43
C TRP A 147 -0.48 -8.16 -3.16
N ARG A 148 0.73 -8.62 -3.49
CA ARG A 148 1.29 -9.92 -3.08
C ARG A 148 2.68 -9.75 -2.50
N ALA A 149 3.00 -10.53 -1.46
CA ALA A 149 4.30 -10.46 -0.81
C ALA A 149 5.45 -10.97 -1.69
N ASP A 150 5.17 -11.85 -2.66
CA ASP A 150 6.16 -12.49 -3.51
C ASP A 150 7.04 -11.47 -4.24
N GLY A 151 8.36 -11.58 -4.08
CA GLY A 151 9.34 -10.64 -4.65
C GLY A 151 9.40 -9.27 -3.95
N GLN A 152 8.74 -9.10 -2.82
CA GLN A 152 8.71 -7.86 -2.04
C GLN A 152 9.11 -8.13 -0.58
N ARG A 153 9.49 -7.08 0.17
CA ARG A 153 9.79 -7.20 1.61
C ARG A 153 9.36 -5.96 2.40
N VAL A 154 9.10 -6.14 3.70
CA VAL A 154 8.92 -5.03 4.64
C VAL A 154 10.24 -4.84 5.40
N VAL A 155 10.84 -3.66 5.36
CA VAL A 155 12.23 -3.44 5.85
C VAL A 155 12.35 -3.41 7.37
N ASN A 156 11.28 -3.08 8.08
CA ASN A 156 11.22 -2.95 9.55
C ASN A 156 9.97 -3.67 10.09
N GLY A 157 9.77 -4.91 9.63
CA GLY A 157 8.60 -5.71 9.95
C GLY A 157 8.40 -6.85 8.97
N SER A 158 7.16 -7.26 8.77
CA SER A 158 6.79 -8.30 7.81
C SER A 158 5.40 -8.10 7.25
N PHE A 159 5.11 -8.77 6.13
CA PHE A 159 3.73 -8.94 5.69
C PHE A 159 2.97 -9.85 6.66
N LEU A 160 1.66 -9.68 6.76
CA LEU A 160 0.82 -10.59 7.54
C LEU A 160 0.78 -11.95 6.84
N SER A 161 1.02 -13.05 7.58
CA SER A 161 0.94 -14.39 6.97
C SER A 161 -0.50 -14.72 6.53
N PRO A 162 -0.69 -15.49 5.45
CA PRO A 162 -2.01 -15.95 5.02
C PRO A 162 -2.78 -16.67 6.12
N GLU A 163 -2.12 -17.54 6.90
CA GLU A 163 -2.75 -18.31 7.98
C GLU A 163 -3.24 -17.41 9.11
N ARG A 164 -2.48 -16.35 9.42
CA ARG A 164 -2.87 -15.35 10.41
C ARG A 164 -4.05 -14.51 9.89
N PHE A 165 -4.05 -14.17 8.60
CA PHE A 165 -5.16 -13.47 7.96
C PHE A 165 -6.44 -14.30 7.96
N ASP A 166 -6.37 -15.58 7.62
CA ASP A 166 -7.52 -16.49 7.59
C ASP A 166 -8.11 -16.68 8.97
N ARG A 167 -7.26 -16.91 9.98
CA ARG A 167 -7.72 -17.01 11.39
C ARG A 167 -8.41 -15.72 11.83
N MET A 168 -7.85 -14.56 11.51
CA MET A 168 -8.44 -13.27 11.84
C MET A 168 -9.77 -13.05 11.09
N SER A 169 -9.90 -13.50 9.85
CA SER A 169 -11.07 -13.27 9.01
C SER A 169 -12.27 -14.19 9.33
N ARG A 170 -12.09 -15.18 10.21
CA ARG A 170 -13.22 -16.02 10.69
C ARG A 170 -14.22 -15.16 11.46
N LYS A 171 -15.49 -15.22 11.06
CA LYS A 171 -16.60 -14.51 11.70
C LYS A 171 -17.09 -15.29 12.93
N THR A 172 -16.40 -15.11 14.05
CA THR A 172 -16.83 -15.70 15.33
C THR A 172 -18.06 -14.97 15.90
N PRO A 173 -18.77 -15.55 16.88
CA PRO A 173 -19.85 -14.85 17.58
C PRO A 173 -19.43 -13.50 18.17
N GLU A 174 -18.20 -13.42 18.70
CA GLU A 174 -17.62 -12.18 19.24
C GLU A 174 -17.43 -11.13 18.15
N TYR A 175 -16.97 -11.54 16.96
CA TYR A 175 -16.87 -10.65 15.81
C TYR A 175 -18.24 -10.05 15.46
N SER A 176 -19.27 -10.90 15.35
CA SER A 176 -20.62 -10.47 14.97
C SER A 176 -21.20 -9.49 15.99
N ARG A 177 -21.04 -9.78 17.29
CA ARG A 177 -21.49 -8.90 18.37
C ARG A 177 -20.78 -7.54 18.30
N GLY A 178 -19.44 -7.54 18.26
CA GLY A 178 -18.66 -6.30 18.21
C GLY A 178 -18.88 -5.49 16.92
N TYR A 179 -19.19 -6.15 15.80
CA TYR A 179 -19.55 -5.48 14.56
C TYR A 179 -20.88 -4.72 14.68
N VAL A 180 -21.90 -5.34 15.27
CA VAL A 180 -23.21 -4.70 15.51
C VAL A 180 -23.08 -3.54 16.49
N GLU A 181 -22.38 -3.74 17.61
CA GLU A 181 -22.11 -2.67 18.59
C GLU A 181 -21.42 -1.47 17.94
N LYS A 182 -20.40 -1.72 17.11
CA LYS A 182 -19.70 -0.66 16.38
C LYS A 182 -20.61 0.12 15.43
N TRP A 183 -21.54 -0.54 14.75
CA TRP A 183 -22.53 0.13 13.92
C TRP A 183 -23.50 0.97 14.74
N GLN A 184 -23.98 0.46 15.87
CA GLN A 184 -24.84 1.21 16.77
C GLN A 184 -24.14 2.48 17.29
N ASP A 185 -22.89 2.37 17.71
CA ASP A 185 -22.10 3.52 18.18
C ASP A 185 -21.81 4.54 17.07
N PHE A 186 -21.64 4.06 15.83
CA PHE A 186 -21.49 4.93 14.68
C PHE A 186 -22.76 5.74 14.41
N LEU A 187 -23.94 5.10 14.46
CA LEU A 187 -25.24 5.72 14.20
C LEU A 187 -25.72 6.64 15.34
N LYS A 188 -25.34 6.36 16.59
CA LYS A 188 -25.79 7.14 17.76
C LYS A 188 -25.19 8.56 17.88
N LYS A 189 -24.17 8.92 17.09
CA LYS A 189 -23.46 10.21 17.23
C LYS A 189 -24.29 11.46 16.88
N ASP A 190 -25.42 11.29 16.18
CA ASP A 190 -26.28 12.42 15.80
C ASP A 190 -27.16 12.95 16.95
N ALA A 191 -27.32 12.20 18.05
CA ALA A 191 -28.16 12.65 19.18
C ALA A 191 -27.51 13.74 20.06
N ALA A 192 -26.21 13.99 19.93
CA ALA A 192 -25.46 14.93 20.78
C ALA A 192 -24.80 16.09 20.01
N SER A 193 -24.89 16.13 18.67
CA SER A 193 -24.23 17.15 17.85
C SER A 193 -25.05 18.43 17.66
N SER A 194 -26.27 18.52 18.21
CA SER A 194 -27.16 19.67 18.07
C SER A 194 -27.15 20.63 19.27
N ARG A 195 -26.06 20.64 20.06
CA ARG A 195 -25.82 21.66 21.09
C ARG A 195 -24.44 22.30 20.92
N GLN A 196 -24.33 23.24 19.99
CA GLN A 196 -23.47 24.42 20.10
C GLN A 196 -24.20 25.61 19.49
#